data_AF-A0A7I7ULT3-F1
#
_entry.id   AF-A0A7I7ULT3-F1
#
_cell.length_a   1.000
_cell.length_b   1.000
_cell.length_c   1.000
_cell.angle_alpha   90.00
_cell.angle_beta   90.00
_cell.angle_gamma   90.00
#
_symmetry.space_group_name_H-M   'P 1'
#
loop_
_entity.id
_entity.type
_entity.pdbx_description
1 polymer ?
#
loop_
_entity_poly.entity_id
_entity_poly.type
_entity_poly.pdbx_seq_one_letter_code
_entity_poly.pdbx_strand_id
1 'polypeptide(L)'
;MAVVALVLSGCSDAQDRLTVTVDKFAEALSKGNASAAGALTSDPTQASATLAELFASLGTDVQVEVSSVQHEDDEPSTFSLDTMWKFRDGQTEWNYTTTGTAVASSDGWTIEWSPATVAPGLDAGPLSYSTLTPDPAARVLDRTGADLLTQHIVTLVNVSPGADVNALAALLNPLAPGITAESLRQDLDEANGGPITAITLRQDDFGPIEAQLAALSDVTLAPQTRLLATDKTLTSPALSGLADLWQQRTDGASGWAVNAATSAGPRRVGGQDAAPVADIDSTLDIGMLRAGEQALAPLPTPAAIVAIQPSTGELLAVAQNTAADAQGPIALTGLYPPGSTFKTVTVSAALQAGQVTPDTVVACPGTENIEGRQIPNDDNFDLGQVPLHTAFARSCNTTMGRLAVNLPPDALTKAAEQLGLGIDYTAPGMTTVTGTVPVADTAALRVEEGIGQGRVTASPFGMALVAASLARGSVPAPAIVAGEPGKPDRTPEPLAPTVAEQVKTMMRETVTDGTATALQDIPGLLGKTGTAEYIDDTHAHGWFVGIRGDVAFAVFVSDAGSSGLAVAAAGRFLRALP
;
A
#
# COMPACT_ATOMS: atom_id res chain seq x y z
N MET A 1 15.65 60.32 -71.16
CA MET A 1 16.13 58.98 -70.74
C MET A 1 16.98 59.16 -69.50
N ALA A 2 16.53 58.64 -68.36
CA ALA A 2 17.35 58.34 -67.20
C ALA A 2 16.55 57.32 -66.37
N VAL A 3 16.97 56.06 -66.40
CA VAL A 3 16.44 54.99 -65.55
C VAL A 3 17.51 54.75 -64.48
N VAL A 4 17.17 55.08 -63.24
CA VAL A 4 17.93 54.68 -62.05
C VAL A 4 17.29 53.39 -61.57
N ALA A 5 18.02 52.28 -61.68
CA ALA A 5 17.65 51.00 -61.11
C ALA A 5 18.13 50.97 -59.65
N LEU A 6 17.19 50.89 -58.70
CA LEU A 6 17.49 50.52 -57.32
C LEU A 6 17.80 49.02 -57.26
N VAL A 7 18.95 48.68 -56.70
CA VAL A 7 19.38 47.32 -56.37
C VAL A 7 18.92 47.02 -54.94
N LEU A 8 18.00 46.08 -54.76
CA LEU A 8 17.51 45.61 -53.45
C LEU A 8 17.68 44.09 -53.26
N SER A 9 18.57 43.46 -54.03
CA SER A 9 18.73 42.00 -54.10
C SER A 9 19.87 41.41 -53.25
N GLY A 10 20.48 42.19 -52.34
CA GLY A 10 21.61 41.76 -51.51
C GLY A 10 21.23 41.33 -50.09
N CYS A 11 20.19 41.92 -49.49
CA CYS A 11 19.85 41.67 -48.09
C CYS A 11 19.13 40.33 -47.85
N SER A 12 18.39 39.78 -48.82
CA SER A 12 17.69 38.50 -48.65
C SER A 12 18.65 37.31 -48.57
N ASP A 13 19.75 37.33 -49.35
CA ASP A 13 20.74 36.24 -49.38
C ASP A 13 21.56 36.15 -48.08
N ALA A 14 21.84 37.29 -47.44
CA ALA A 14 22.54 37.31 -46.14
C ALA A 14 21.67 36.74 -45.01
N GLN A 15 20.41 37.19 -44.92
CA GLN A 15 19.40 36.69 -43.98
C GLN A 15 19.13 35.19 -44.16
N ASP A 16 18.98 34.71 -45.39
CA ASP A 16 18.72 33.30 -45.67
C ASP A 16 19.89 32.41 -45.23
N ARG A 17 21.14 32.80 -45.50
CA ARG A 17 22.33 32.07 -45.04
C ARG A 17 22.51 32.08 -43.53
N LEU A 18 22.15 33.19 -42.87
CA LEU A 18 22.14 33.28 -41.41
C LEU A 18 21.13 32.29 -40.84
N THR A 19 19.90 32.33 -41.35
CA THR A 19 18.82 31.44 -40.91
C THR A 19 19.23 29.96 -41.04
N VAL A 20 19.80 29.57 -42.17
CA VAL A 20 20.31 28.19 -42.37
C VAL A 20 21.38 27.79 -41.35
N THR A 21 22.23 28.73 -40.91
CA THR A 21 23.28 28.44 -39.92
C THR A 21 22.68 28.24 -38.54
N VAL A 22 21.74 29.11 -38.16
CA VAL A 22 21.01 29.00 -36.88
C VAL A 22 20.15 27.74 -36.84
N ASP A 23 19.47 27.39 -37.94
CA ASP A 23 18.69 26.15 -38.05
C ASP A 23 19.56 24.90 -37.85
N LYS A 24 20.75 24.85 -38.47
CA LYS A 24 21.69 23.74 -38.28
C LYS A 24 22.18 23.63 -36.85
N PHE A 25 22.36 24.78 -36.17
CA PHE A 25 22.75 24.80 -34.77
C PHE A 25 21.63 24.27 -33.87
N ALA A 26 20.40 24.75 -34.06
CA ALA A 26 19.22 24.25 -33.36
C ALA A 26 18.97 22.75 -33.62
N GLU A 27 19.15 22.28 -34.86
CA GLU A 27 19.05 20.86 -35.22
C GLU A 27 20.14 20.01 -34.54
N ALA A 28 21.38 20.52 -34.48
CA ALA A 28 22.47 19.81 -33.81
C ALA A 28 22.24 19.72 -32.29
N LEU A 29 21.72 20.78 -31.66
CA LEU A 29 21.32 20.78 -30.26
C LEU A 29 20.17 19.79 -30.01
N SER A 30 19.13 19.79 -30.84
CA SER A 30 18.00 18.87 -30.76
C SER A 30 18.39 17.40 -30.91
N LYS A 31 19.51 17.12 -31.60
CA LYS A 31 20.07 15.77 -31.75
C LYS A 31 21.03 15.37 -30.62
N GLY A 32 21.26 16.25 -29.64
CA GLY A 32 22.29 16.04 -28.61
C GLY A 32 23.72 15.96 -29.18
N ASN A 33 23.96 16.51 -30.37
CA ASN A 33 25.25 16.38 -31.06
C ASN A 33 26.15 17.57 -30.72
N ALA A 34 26.81 17.49 -29.57
CA ALA A 34 27.70 18.51 -29.05
C ALA A 34 28.79 18.94 -30.06
N SER A 35 29.39 17.99 -30.77
CA SER A 35 30.45 18.27 -31.74
C SER A 35 29.94 19.02 -32.98
N ALA A 36 28.77 18.64 -33.50
CA ALA A 36 28.18 19.31 -34.66
C ALA A 36 27.70 20.73 -34.31
N ALA A 37 27.10 20.91 -33.12
CA ALA A 37 26.70 22.22 -32.64
C ALA A 37 27.92 23.12 -32.40
N GLY A 38 28.95 22.62 -31.72
CA GLY A 38 30.18 23.37 -31.45
C GLY A 38 30.91 23.83 -32.71
N ALA A 39 30.93 23.01 -33.77
CA ALA A 39 31.56 23.35 -35.05
C ALA A 39 30.98 24.60 -35.76
N LEU A 40 29.77 25.03 -35.38
CA LEU A 40 29.11 26.22 -35.94
C LEU A 40 29.40 27.51 -35.14
N THR A 41 30.21 27.41 -34.08
CA THR A 41 30.44 28.50 -33.12
C THR A 41 31.85 29.10 -33.25
N SER A 42 32.05 30.29 -32.65
CA SER A 42 33.35 30.98 -32.64
C SER A 42 34.42 30.28 -31.77
N ASP A 43 34.02 29.36 -30.88
CA ASP A 43 34.94 28.50 -30.10
C ASP A 43 34.46 27.03 -30.11
N PRO A 44 34.76 26.27 -31.17
CA PRO A 44 34.27 24.89 -31.29
C PRO A 44 34.73 23.94 -30.20
N THR A 45 35.90 24.18 -29.59
CA THR A 45 36.47 23.29 -28.57
C THR A 45 35.72 23.47 -27.26
N GLN A 46 35.58 24.71 -26.80
CA GLN A 46 34.85 25.01 -25.57
C GLN A 46 33.36 24.70 -25.70
N ALA A 47 32.75 25.03 -26.86
CA ALA A 47 31.36 24.75 -27.13
C ALA A 47 31.04 23.26 -27.07
N SER A 48 31.82 22.44 -27.77
CA SER A 48 31.61 20.98 -27.78
C SER A 48 31.76 20.36 -26.40
N ALA A 49 32.74 20.82 -25.59
CA ALA A 49 32.93 20.32 -24.24
C ALA A 49 31.76 20.67 -23.32
N THR A 50 31.33 21.94 -23.32
CA THR A 50 30.22 22.43 -22.48
C THR A 50 28.91 21.72 -22.82
N LEU A 51 28.63 21.55 -24.12
CA LEU A 51 27.43 20.86 -24.60
C LEU A 51 27.43 19.37 -24.26
N ALA A 52 28.60 18.72 -24.33
CA ALA A 52 28.72 17.31 -23.94
C ALA A 52 28.41 17.10 -22.46
N GLU A 53 28.91 17.98 -21.57
CA GLU A 53 28.58 17.95 -20.14
C GLU A 53 27.09 18.22 -19.88
N LEU A 54 26.51 19.20 -20.58
CA LEU A 54 25.09 19.53 -20.49
C LEU A 54 24.22 18.32 -20.85
N PHE A 55 24.49 17.66 -21.99
CA PHE A 55 23.72 16.49 -22.42
C PHE A 55 23.94 15.27 -21.52
N ALA A 56 25.16 15.08 -21.01
CA ALA A 56 25.44 14.02 -20.04
C ALA A 56 24.63 14.22 -18.74
N SER A 57 24.49 15.47 -18.31
CA SER A 57 23.78 15.83 -17.07
C SER A 57 22.26 15.81 -17.22
N LEU A 58 21.71 16.55 -18.19
CA LEU A 58 20.26 16.73 -18.35
C LEU A 58 19.61 15.65 -19.23
N GLY A 59 20.37 14.96 -20.06
CA GLY A 59 19.88 14.02 -21.07
C GLY A 59 19.98 14.58 -22.49
N THR A 60 19.43 13.86 -23.47
CA THR A 60 19.44 14.26 -24.89
C THR A 60 18.04 14.42 -25.47
N ASP A 61 16.99 14.30 -24.64
CA ASP A 61 15.61 14.56 -25.06
C ASP A 61 15.33 16.06 -24.94
N VAL A 62 15.76 16.79 -25.97
CA VAL A 62 15.67 18.24 -26.07
C VAL A 62 15.21 18.62 -27.48
N GLN A 63 14.30 19.56 -27.56
CA GLN A 63 13.83 20.15 -28.81
C GLN A 63 14.19 21.63 -28.80
N VAL A 64 14.91 22.06 -29.83
CA VAL A 64 15.33 23.45 -30.00
C VAL A 64 14.79 23.94 -31.33
N GLU A 65 13.93 24.96 -31.27
CA GLU A 65 13.33 25.62 -32.43
C GLU A 65 13.84 27.05 -32.54
N VAL A 66 14.07 27.49 -33.77
CA VAL A 66 14.46 28.87 -34.05
C VAL A 66 13.20 29.74 -34.07
N SER A 67 13.05 30.63 -33.09
CA SER A 67 11.85 31.47 -32.96
C SER A 67 12.00 32.85 -33.61
N SER A 68 13.23 33.34 -33.77
CA SER A 68 13.51 34.56 -34.53
C SER A 68 14.94 34.59 -35.05
N VAL A 69 15.14 35.19 -36.23
CA VAL A 69 16.46 35.50 -36.80
C VAL A 69 16.41 36.90 -37.40
N GLN A 70 17.28 37.81 -36.96
CA GLN A 70 17.34 39.19 -37.41
C GLN A 70 18.77 39.53 -37.85
N HIS A 71 18.93 39.72 -39.16
CA HIS A 71 20.17 40.22 -39.74
C HIS A 71 20.34 41.71 -39.50
N GLU A 72 21.53 42.11 -39.02
CA GLU A 72 21.94 43.50 -38.84
C GLU A 72 23.22 43.76 -39.68
N ASP A 73 23.29 44.91 -40.37
CA ASP A 73 24.40 45.23 -41.27
C ASP A 73 25.63 45.80 -40.54
N ASP A 74 25.43 46.54 -39.45
CA ASP A 74 26.47 47.27 -38.70
C ASP A 74 26.64 46.78 -37.24
N GLU A 75 25.83 45.81 -36.82
CA GLU A 75 25.82 45.20 -35.49
C GLU A 75 25.78 43.67 -35.63
N PRO A 76 26.12 42.88 -34.59
CA PRO A 76 25.95 41.43 -34.63
C PRO A 76 24.49 41.04 -34.87
N SER A 77 24.24 40.21 -35.87
CA SER A 77 22.91 39.66 -36.15
C SER A 77 22.44 38.82 -34.96
N THR A 78 21.16 38.94 -34.60
CA THR A 78 20.59 38.27 -33.42
C THR A 78 19.67 37.13 -33.80
N PHE A 79 19.57 36.13 -32.94
CA PHE A 79 18.58 35.05 -33.07
C PHE A 79 18.05 34.64 -31.70
N SER A 80 16.88 33.99 -31.70
CA SER A 80 16.26 33.42 -30.51
C SER A 80 15.99 31.94 -30.71
N LEU A 81 16.21 31.16 -29.65
CA LEU A 81 15.95 29.73 -29.61
C LEU A 81 14.92 29.44 -28.53
N ASP A 82 13.81 28.82 -28.93
CA ASP A 82 12.84 28.23 -28.01
C ASP A 82 13.27 26.79 -27.74
N THR A 83 13.53 26.48 -26.48
CA THR A 83 14.05 25.17 -26.07
C THR A 83 13.08 24.51 -25.11
N MET A 84 12.77 23.25 -25.39
CA MET A 84 12.01 22.35 -24.51
C MET A 84 12.89 21.15 -24.18
N TRP A 85 13.17 20.96 -22.89
CA TRP A 85 13.78 19.74 -22.37
C TRP A 85 12.71 18.81 -21.84
N LYS A 86 12.84 17.52 -22.11
CA LYS A 86 12.09 16.47 -21.43
C LYS A 86 13.04 15.66 -20.56
N PHE A 87 12.82 15.68 -19.24
CA PHE A 87 13.72 15.00 -18.32
C PHE A 87 13.44 13.50 -18.23
N ARG A 88 14.38 12.79 -17.59
CA ARG A 88 14.39 11.31 -17.50
C ARG A 88 13.19 10.71 -16.77
N ASP A 89 12.42 11.51 -16.02
CA ASP A 89 11.16 11.07 -15.42
C ASP A 89 10.01 10.94 -16.44
N GLY A 90 10.21 11.44 -17.67
CA GLY A 90 9.28 11.34 -18.79
C GLY A 90 8.03 12.24 -18.68
N GLN A 91 7.89 13.01 -17.60
CA GLN A 91 6.74 13.86 -17.31
C GLN A 91 7.12 15.35 -17.22
N THR A 92 8.35 15.65 -16.83
CA THR A 92 8.79 17.01 -16.57
C THR A 92 9.35 17.67 -17.81
N GLU A 93 8.83 18.86 -18.12
CA GLU A 93 9.29 19.69 -19.22
C GLU A 93 9.86 21.02 -18.71
N TRP A 94 11.03 21.41 -19.22
CA TRP A 94 11.60 22.74 -18.99
C TRP A 94 11.63 23.52 -20.30
N ASN A 95 10.79 24.55 -20.36
CA ASN A 95 10.64 25.43 -21.51
C ASN A 95 11.26 26.80 -21.22
N TYR A 96 12.06 27.31 -22.16
CA TYR A 96 12.62 28.66 -22.08
C TYR A 96 13.01 29.19 -23.46
N THR A 97 13.19 30.51 -23.55
CA THR A 97 13.76 31.18 -24.73
C THR A 97 15.12 31.77 -24.38
N THR A 98 16.10 31.58 -25.24
CA THR A 98 17.43 32.20 -25.15
C THR A 98 17.71 33.03 -26.40
N THR A 99 18.65 33.96 -26.29
CA THR A 99 19.07 34.83 -27.40
C THR A 99 20.56 34.68 -27.63
N GLY A 100 20.98 34.64 -28.90
CA GLY A 100 22.38 34.59 -29.32
C GLY A 100 22.70 35.60 -30.42
N THR A 101 23.99 35.77 -30.67
CA THR A 101 24.54 36.62 -31.73
C THR A 101 25.30 35.77 -32.76
N ALA A 102 25.30 36.21 -34.01
CA ALA A 102 26.07 35.62 -35.08
C ALA A 102 26.75 36.71 -35.91
N VAL A 103 27.96 36.42 -36.36
CA VAL A 103 28.78 37.33 -37.15
C VAL A 103 29.14 36.69 -38.50
N ALA A 104 29.25 37.52 -39.53
CA ALA A 104 29.71 37.06 -40.84
C ALA A 104 31.18 36.64 -40.78
N SER A 105 31.51 35.52 -41.42
CA SER A 105 32.87 34.98 -41.55
C SER A 105 33.23 34.73 -43.02
N SER A 106 34.49 34.40 -43.31
CA SER A 106 34.97 34.15 -44.68
C SER A 106 34.22 33.03 -45.40
N ASP A 107 33.63 32.11 -44.64
CA ASP A 107 33.00 30.87 -45.12
C ASP A 107 31.48 30.83 -44.84
N GLY A 108 30.89 31.93 -44.38
CA GLY A 108 29.45 32.04 -44.12
C GLY A 108 29.12 32.85 -42.87
N TRP A 109 28.31 32.27 -41.99
CA TRP A 109 27.96 32.84 -40.68
C TRP A 109 28.53 31.98 -39.57
N THR A 110 28.94 32.61 -38.47
CA THR A 110 29.46 31.93 -37.29
C THR A 110 28.71 32.43 -36.07
N ILE A 111 28.21 31.50 -35.25
CA ILE A 111 27.54 31.84 -33.99
C ILE A 111 28.59 32.27 -32.98
N GLU A 112 28.41 33.43 -32.37
CA GLU A 112 29.29 33.87 -31.28
C GLU A 112 29.01 33.00 -30.05
N TRP A 113 30.02 32.23 -29.64
CA TRP A 113 29.86 31.27 -28.56
C TRP A 113 29.64 31.99 -27.23
N SER A 114 28.49 31.71 -26.62
CA SER A 114 28.18 32.01 -25.23
C SER A 114 27.34 30.85 -24.70
N PRO A 115 27.69 30.24 -23.54
CA PRO A 115 26.85 29.19 -22.97
C PRO A 115 25.42 29.64 -22.66
N ALA A 116 25.23 30.94 -22.36
CA ALA A 116 23.90 31.54 -22.15
C ALA A 116 23.00 31.53 -23.41
N THR A 117 23.59 31.39 -24.61
CA THR A 117 22.85 31.21 -25.87
C THR A 117 22.14 29.85 -25.92
N VAL A 118 22.57 28.87 -25.12
CA VAL A 118 22.03 27.50 -25.16
C VAL A 118 21.05 27.26 -24.02
N ALA A 119 21.39 27.68 -22.80
CA ALA A 119 20.53 27.49 -21.64
C ALA A 119 20.74 28.57 -20.57
N PRO A 120 19.67 29.02 -19.89
CA PRO A 120 19.77 29.95 -18.78
C PRO A 120 20.73 29.45 -17.69
N GLY A 121 21.72 30.28 -17.36
CA GLY A 121 22.67 30.03 -16.27
C GLY A 121 23.78 29.00 -16.57
N LEU A 122 23.85 28.46 -17.79
CA LEU A 122 24.96 27.61 -18.22
C LEU A 122 26.29 28.37 -18.26
N ASP A 123 26.23 29.69 -18.43
CA ASP A 123 27.36 30.61 -18.32
C ASP A 123 27.91 30.74 -16.89
N ALA A 124 27.08 30.41 -15.88
CA ALA A 124 27.49 30.42 -14.48
C ALA A 124 28.09 29.08 -14.00
N GLY A 125 27.87 28.00 -14.75
CA GLY A 125 28.44 26.67 -14.48
C GLY A 125 27.57 25.51 -14.98
N PRO A 126 28.03 24.26 -14.82
CA PRO A 126 27.30 23.07 -15.26
C PRO A 126 25.90 23.00 -14.67
N LEU A 127 24.93 22.59 -15.48
CA LEU A 127 23.54 22.44 -15.07
C LEU A 127 23.26 21.02 -14.56
N SER A 128 22.36 20.89 -13.59
CA SER A 128 21.88 19.61 -13.06
C SER A 128 20.38 19.64 -12.81
N TYR A 129 19.69 18.52 -13.08
CA TYR A 129 18.27 18.31 -12.79
C TYR A 129 18.09 17.55 -11.47
N SER A 130 17.11 17.97 -10.66
CA SER A 130 16.70 17.27 -9.43
C SER A 130 15.21 17.43 -9.18
N THR A 131 14.56 16.40 -8.63
CA THR A 131 13.20 16.51 -8.07
C THR A 131 13.23 17.20 -6.71
N LEU A 132 12.16 17.93 -6.40
CA LEU A 132 11.93 18.55 -5.11
C LEU A 132 10.80 17.80 -4.41
N THR A 133 10.96 17.51 -3.13
CA THR A 133 9.90 16.89 -2.33
C THR A 133 9.22 17.94 -1.45
N PRO A 134 7.94 17.73 -1.08
CA PRO A 134 7.24 18.59 -0.13
C PRO A 134 8.00 18.76 1.20
N ASP A 135 8.10 20.00 1.69
CA ASP A 135 8.73 20.38 2.97
C ASP A 135 7.79 21.32 3.75
N PRO A 136 7.38 21.00 5.00
CA PRO A 136 7.68 19.76 5.72
C PRO A 136 7.07 18.53 5.06
N ALA A 137 7.72 17.38 5.26
CA ALA A 137 7.16 16.10 4.85
C ALA A 137 5.86 15.82 5.63
N ALA A 138 4.83 15.37 4.92
CA ALA A 138 3.58 14.96 5.54
C ALA A 138 3.82 13.79 6.51
N ARG A 139 3.04 13.74 7.58
CA ARG A 139 3.04 12.65 8.56
C ARG A 139 1.81 11.78 8.36
N VAL A 140 1.82 10.61 8.98
CA VAL A 140 0.61 9.80 9.16
C VAL A 140 0.30 9.81 10.64
N LEU A 141 -0.88 10.31 11.00
CA LEU A 141 -1.35 10.42 12.37
C LEU A 141 -2.27 9.25 12.69
N ASP A 142 -2.25 8.78 13.94
CA ASP A 142 -3.26 7.85 14.44
C ASP A 142 -4.57 8.60 14.75
N ARG A 143 -5.63 7.86 15.10
CA ARG A 143 -6.95 8.45 15.36
C ARG A 143 -7.01 9.45 16.52
N THR A 144 -5.99 9.46 17.37
CA THR A 144 -5.87 10.40 18.51
C THR A 144 -5.08 11.66 18.15
N GLY A 145 -4.49 11.69 16.94
CA GLY A 145 -3.61 12.74 16.46
C GLY A 145 -2.13 12.51 16.80
N ALA A 146 -1.75 11.34 17.31
CA ALA A 146 -0.36 11.00 17.58
C ALA A 146 0.38 10.57 16.31
N ASP A 147 1.68 10.81 16.22
CA ASP A 147 2.48 10.42 15.05
C ASP A 147 2.56 8.88 14.93
N LEU A 148 1.86 8.31 13.94
CA LEU A 148 1.92 6.88 13.62
C LEU A 148 3.11 6.56 12.72
N LEU A 149 3.22 7.25 11.58
CA LEU A 149 4.36 7.15 10.67
C LEU A 149 4.96 8.54 10.42
N THR A 150 6.29 8.64 10.46
CA THR A 150 7.01 9.86 10.11
C THR A 150 8.15 9.56 9.15
N GLN A 151 8.64 10.61 8.49
CA GLN A 151 9.75 10.48 7.57
C GLN A 151 11.06 10.36 8.36
N HIS A 152 11.81 9.30 8.10
CA HIS A 152 13.10 9.03 8.71
C HIS A 152 14.17 8.83 7.63
N ILE A 153 15.40 9.21 7.96
CA ILE A 153 16.58 8.78 7.22
C ILE A 153 16.95 7.38 7.72
N VAL A 154 17.05 6.45 6.78
CA VAL A 154 17.61 5.12 7.00
C VAL A 154 18.83 4.90 6.13
N THR A 155 19.76 4.08 6.59
CA THR A 155 20.94 3.71 5.81
C THR A 155 20.82 2.27 5.37
N LEU A 156 20.82 2.05 4.04
CA LEU A 156 20.92 0.72 3.46
C LEU A 156 22.38 0.29 3.54
N VAL A 157 22.60 -0.88 4.15
CA VAL A 157 23.89 -1.54 4.20
C VAL A 157 23.94 -2.54 3.06
N ASN A 158 24.52 -2.13 1.93
CA ASN A 158 24.63 -2.96 0.75
C ASN A 158 25.96 -3.72 0.76
N VAL A 159 25.94 -4.95 0.29
CA VAL A 159 27.06 -5.89 0.32
C VAL A 159 27.28 -6.42 -1.08
N SER A 160 28.51 -6.30 -1.57
CA SER A 160 28.94 -6.83 -2.86
C SER A 160 29.70 -8.15 -2.68
N PRO A 161 29.79 -8.99 -3.73
CA PRO A 161 30.65 -10.18 -3.69
C PRO A 161 32.09 -9.81 -3.33
N GLY A 162 32.68 -10.51 -2.35
CA GLY A 162 34.02 -10.24 -1.83
C GLY A 162 34.08 -9.64 -0.43
N ALA A 163 32.95 -9.14 0.08
CA ALA A 163 32.86 -8.57 1.43
C ALA A 163 33.17 -9.58 2.55
N ASP A 164 33.72 -9.10 3.67
CA ASP A 164 33.86 -9.91 4.90
C ASP A 164 32.52 -10.06 5.62
N VAL A 165 31.73 -11.02 5.15
CA VAL A 165 30.40 -11.36 5.69
C VAL A 165 30.44 -11.79 7.17
N ASN A 166 31.58 -12.24 7.70
CA ASN A 166 31.67 -12.61 9.12
C ASN A 166 31.77 -11.37 10.00
N ALA A 167 32.65 -10.43 9.61
CA ALA A 167 32.78 -9.15 10.29
C ALA A 167 31.47 -8.35 10.20
N LEU A 168 30.84 -8.35 9.03
CA LEU A 168 29.54 -7.70 8.84
C LEU A 168 28.45 -8.32 9.72
N ALA A 169 28.29 -9.65 9.68
CA ALA A 169 27.28 -10.32 10.50
C ALA A 169 27.50 -10.07 11.99
N ALA A 170 28.75 -10.01 12.48
CA ALA A 170 29.04 -9.71 13.88
C ALA A 170 28.57 -8.31 14.31
N LEU A 171 28.61 -7.33 13.41
CA LEU A 171 28.09 -5.97 13.67
C LEU A 171 26.56 -5.93 13.63
N LEU A 172 25.93 -6.68 12.72
CA LEU A 172 24.49 -6.64 12.48
C LEU A 172 23.69 -7.56 13.42
N ASN A 173 24.26 -8.67 13.87
CA ASN A 173 23.57 -9.68 14.68
C ASN A 173 22.93 -9.13 15.97
N PRO A 174 23.54 -8.19 16.73
CA PRO A 174 22.90 -7.59 17.90
C PRO A 174 21.61 -6.80 17.58
N LEU A 175 21.49 -6.31 16.35
CA LEU A 175 20.34 -5.54 15.87
C LEU A 175 19.30 -6.44 15.17
N ALA A 176 19.79 -7.43 14.42
CA ALA A 176 18.99 -8.38 13.67
C ALA A 176 19.61 -9.79 13.80
N PRO A 177 19.21 -10.58 14.80
CA PRO A 177 19.81 -11.88 15.08
C PRO A 177 19.70 -12.90 13.93
N GLY A 178 18.73 -12.72 13.03
CA GLY A 178 18.55 -13.54 11.83
C GLY A 178 19.60 -13.27 10.74
N ILE A 179 20.31 -12.14 10.78
CA ILE A 179 21.40 -11.84 9.86
C ILE A 179 22.65 -12.52 10.37
N THR A 180 23.06 -13.57 9.65
CA THR A 180 24.24 -14.37 9.95
C THR A 180 25.18 -14.36 8.76
N ALA A 181 26.44 -14.77 8.97
CA ALA A 181 27.37 -14.92 7.86
C ALA A 181 26.90 -15.99 6.86
N GLU A 182 26.11 -16.96 7.30
CA GLU A 182 25.50 -17.98 6.45
C GLU A 182 24.38 -17.41 5.59
N SER A 183 23.43 -16.69 6.20
CA SER A 183 22.33 -16.06 5.46
C SER A 183 22.86 -15.06 4.42
N LEU A 184 23.84 -14.22 4.79
CA LEU A 184 24.43 -13.25 3.86
C LEU A 184 25.15 -13.91 2.68
N ARG A 185 25.80 -15.07 2.89
CA ARG A 185 26.40 -15.84 1.80
C ARG A 185 25.35 -16.41 0.87
N GLN A 186 24.28 -16.98 1.43
CA GLN A 186 23.17 -17.50 0.66
C GLN A 186 22.54 -16.41 -0.20
N ASP A 187 22.24 -15.24 0.38
CA ASP A 187 21.65 -14.11 -0.34
C ASP A 187 22.55 -13.62 -1.48
N LEU A 188 23.87 -13.54 -1.26
CA LEU A 188 24.85 -13.17 -2.29
C LEU A 188 24.96 -14.20 -3.42
N ASP A 189 24.89 -15.50 -3.08
CA ASP A 189 24.90 -16.59 -4.05
C ASP A 189 23.63 -16.55 -4.91
N GLU A 190 22.46 -16.30 -4.31
CA GLU A 190 21.18 -16.13 -5.01
C GLU A 190 21.16 -14.88 -5.91
N ALA A 191 21.89 -13.82 -5.53
CA ALA A 191 22.05 -12.60 -6.30
C ALA A 191 22.94 -12.74 -7.56
N ASN A 192 23.53 -13.93 -7.82
CA ASN A 192 24.27 -14.26 -9.04
C ASN A 192 25.37 -13.24 -9.42
N GLY A 193 26.15 -12.80 -8.43
CA GLY A 193 27.23 -11.82 -8.61
C GLY A 193 26.80 -10.36 -8.52
N GLY A 194 25.51 -10.09 -8.25
CA GLY A 194 25.01 -8.76 -7.89
C GLY A 194 25.18 -8.45 -6.39
N PRO A 195 25.12 -7.17 -6.00
CA PRO A 195 25.06 -6.78 -4.60
C PRO A 195 23.69 -7.09 -3.98
N ILE A 196 23.65 -7.25 -2.67
CA ILE A 196 22.43 -7.38 -1.86
C ILE A 196 22.31 -6.23 -0.87
N THR A 197 21.11 -5.91 -0.42
CA THR A 197 20.90 -5.09 0.78
C THR A 197 20.79 -6.00 1.99
N ALA A 198 21.81 -6.03 2.85
CA ALA A 198 21.81 -6.89 4.04
C ALA A 198 20.79 -6.43 5.08
N ILE A 199 20.72 -5.11 5.31
CA ILE A 199 19.79 -4.51 6.26
C ILE A 199 19.56 -3.04 5.92
N THR A 200 18.42 -2.52 6.34
CA THR A 200 18.12 -1.09 6.38
C THR A 200 18.08 -0.64 7.84
N LEU A 201 18.98 0.28 8.23
CA LEU A 201 19.12 0.72 9.62
C LEU A 201 18.57 2.13 9.81
N ARG A 202 17.80 2.35 10.88
CA ARG A 202 17.46 3.71 11.34
C ARG A 202 18.71 4.39 11.90
N GLN A 203 18.74 5.72 11.88
CA GLN A 203 19.90 6.50 12.33
C GLN A 203 20.38 6.12 13.74
N ASP A 204 19.46 5.83 14.67
CA ASP A 204 19.82 5.46 16.05
C ASP A 204 20.51 4.10 16.15
N ASP A 205 20.16 3.16 15.27
CA ASP A 205 20.78 1.82 15.21
C ASP A 205 22.07 1.86 14.33
N PHE A 206 22.12 2.75 13.34
CA PHE A 206 23.27 2.92 12.44
C PHE A 206 24.43 3.70 13.07
N GLY A 207 24.16 4.83 13.72
CA GLY A 207 25.19 5.75 14.23
C GLY A 207 26.27 5.09 15.11
N PRO A 208 25.92 4.17 16.04
CA PRO A 208 26.90 3.46 16.87
C PRO A 208 27.86 2.52 16.10
N ILE A 209 27.49 2.07 14.90
CA ILE A 209 28.27 1.11 14.09
C ILE A 209 28.71 1.66 12.73
N GLU A 210 28.41 2.92 12.41
CA GLU A 210 28.71 3.58 11.14
C GLU A 210 30.18 3.47 10.76
N ALA A 211 31.10 3.83 11.66
CA ALA A 211 32.53 3.83 11.38
C ALA A 211 33.07 2.43 11.10
N GLN A 212 32.54 1.41 11.79
CA GLN A 212 32.92 0.02 11.61
C GLN A 212 32.39 -0.51 10.27
N LEU A 213 31.16 -0.18 9.90
CA LEU A 213 30.58 -0.57 8.61
C LEU A 213 31.30 0.11 7.44
N ALA A 214 31.61 1.40 7.55
CA ALA A 214 32.30 2.17 6.51
C ALA A 214 33.75 1.68 6.27
N ALA A 215 34.33 0.97 7.24
CA ALA A 215 35.67 0.40 7.13
C ALA A 215 35.69 -0.95 6.39
N LEU A 216 34.54 -1.60 6.19
CA LEU A 216 34.46 -2.89 5.50
C LEU A 216 34.56 -2.69 3.98
N SER A 217 35.49 -3.41 3.35
CA SER A 217 35.56 -3.47 1.89
C SER A 217 34.32 -4.16 1.31
N ASP A 218 33.92 -3.72 0.11
CA ASP A 218 32.75 -4.25 -0.61
C ASP A 218 31.42 -4.09 0.14
N VAL A 219 31.38 -3.20 1.15
CA VAL A 219 30.17 -2.72 1.81
C VAL A 219 29.94 -1.26 1.43
N THR A 220 28.73 -0.92 0.99
CA THR A 220 28.35 0.47 0.68
C THR A 220 27.17 0.90 1.53
N LEU A 221 27.23 2.15 2.00
CA LEU A 221 26.24 2.75 2.88
C LEU A 221 25.45 3.78 2.07
N ALA A 222 24.17 3.51 1.86
CA ALA A 222 23.31 4.36 1.04
C ALA A 222 22.19 4.95 1.91
N PRO A 223 22.31 6.22 2.35
CA PRO A 223 21.23 6.88 3.06
C PRO A 223 20.02 7.07 2.13
N GLN A 224 18.83 6.83 2.67
CA GLN A 224 17.55 6.94 1.98
C GLN A 224 16.50 7.48 2.93
N THR A 225 15.56 8.23 2.37
CA THR A 225 14.41 8.72 3.12
C THR A 225 13.27 7.72 3.00
N ARG A 226 12.68 7.33 4.13
CA ARG A 226 11.56 6.38 4.21
C ARG A 226 10.52 6.87 5.21
N LEU A 227 9.25 6.65 4.90
CA LEU A 227 8.19 6.77 5.89
C LEU A 227 8.15 5.50 6.73
N LEU A 228 8.33 5.61 8.04
CA LEU A 228 8.38 4.46 8.96
C LEU A 228 7.55 4.74 10.20
N ALA A 229 7.13 3.67 10.89
CA ALA A 229 6.46 3.79 12.17
C ALA A 229 7.32 4.53 13.18
N THR A 230 6.74 5.51 13.89
CA THR A 230 7.45 6.29 14.91
C THR A 230 8.04 5.38 15.98
N ASP A 231 7.25 4.40 16.44
CA ASP A 231 7.77 3.28 17.25
C ASP A 231 8.20 2.12 16.36
N LYS A 232 9.48 1.73 16.44
CA LYS A 232 10.03 0.59 15.69
C LYS A 232 9.50 -0.79 16.10
N THR A 233 8.89 -0.90 17.28
CA THR A 233 8.30 -2.15 17.77
C THR A 233 6.85 -2.35 17.34
N LEU A 234 6.21 -1.30 16.82
CA LEU A 234 4.85 -1.36 16.32
C LEU A 234 4.85 -1.95 14.91
N THR A 235 4.14 -3.06 14.75
CA THR A 235 3.96 -3.76 13.49
C THR A 235 2.48 -3.85 13.15
N SER A 236 2.17 -3.69 11.87
CA SER A 236 0.83 -3.96 11.36
C SER A 236 0.89 -4.07 9.84
N PRO A 237 0.18 -5.04 9.23
CA PRO A 237 0.09 -5.17 7.79
C PRO A 237 -0.64 -3.99 7.13
N ALA A 238 -1.30 -3.14 7.91
CA ALA A 238 -1.99 -1.95 7.42
C ALA A 238 -1.07 -0.75 7.19
N LEU A 239 0.13 -0.73 7.79
CA LEU A 239 1.06 0.40 7.70
C LEU A 239 1.67 0.55 6.31
N SER A 240 1.88 -0.55 5.57
CA SER A 240 2.44 -0.50 4.22
C SER A 240 1.51 0.24 3.26
N GLY A 241 0.20 -0.01 3.34
CA GLY A 241 -0.78 0.70 2.52
C GLY A 241 -0.81 2.20 2.80
N LEU A 242 -0.69 2.62 4.07
CA LEU A 242 -0.58 4.03 4.44
C LEU A 242 0.73 4.65 3.92
N ALA A 243 1.84 3.91 3.94
CA ALA A 243 3.12 4.37 3.39
C ALA A 243 3.06 4.51 1.86
N ASP A 244 2.43 3.59 1.15
CA ASP A 244 2.23 3.66 -0.30
C ASP A 244 1.35 4.85 -0.67
N LEU A 245 0.27 5.09 0.08
CA LEU A 245 -0.59 6.27 -0.13
C LEU A 245 0.16 7.57 0.12
N TRP A 246 0.97 7.63 1.18
CA TRP A 246 1.83 8.78 1.46
C TRP A 246 2.82 9.03 0.33
N GLN A 247 3.48 7.98 -0.18
CA GLN A 247 4.42 8.08 -1.28
C GLN A 247 3.71 8.59 -2.54
N GLN A 248 2.54 8.05 -2.87
CA GLN A 248 1.73 8.49 -4.00
C GLN A 248 1.37 9.98 -3.91
N ARG A 249 0.93 10.46 -2.73
CA ARG A 249 0.60 11.88 -2.52
C ARG A 249 1.83 12.77 -2.63
N THR A 250 2.96 12.30 -2.10
CA THR A 250 4.25 13.02 -2.11
C THR A 250 4.81 13.14 -3.52
N ASP A 251 4.78 12.05 -4.30
CA ASP A 251 5.24 12.03 -5.69
C ASP A 251 4.35 12.91 -6.57
N GLY A 252 3.03 12.85 -6.38
CA GLY A 252 2.08 13.70 -7.10
C GLY A 252 2.22 15.20 -6.78
N ALA A 253 2.84 15.54 -5.65
CA ALA A 253 3.11 16.91 -5.22
C ALA A 253 4.58 17.33 -5.44
N SER A 254 5.41 16.46 -6.03
CA SER A 254 6.82 16.74 -6.22
C SER A 254 7.03 17.90 -7.20
N GLY A 255 7.99 18.75 -6.87
CA GLY A 255 8.49 19.79 -7.76
C GLY A 255 9.75 19.33 -8.47
N TRP A 256 10.39 20.26 -9.17
CA TRP A 256 11.68 20.01 -9.80
C TRP A 256 12.49 21.30 -9.89
N ALA A 257 13.80 21.15 -10.04
CA ALA A 257 14.71 22.25 -10.24
C ALA A 257 15.80 21.88 -11.24
N VAL A 258 16.16 22.85 -12.06
CA VAL A 258 17.45 22.88 -12.75
C VAL A 258 18.32 23.89 -12.03
N ASN A 259 19.49 23.45 -11.60
CA ASN A 259 20.46 24.26 -10.86
C ASN A 259 21.75 24.40 -11.67
N ALA A 260 22.31 25.61 -11.70
CA ALA A 260 23.67 25.86 -12.15
C ALA A 260 24.64 25.74 -10.96
N ALA A 261 25.72 24.99 -11.14
CA ALA A 261 26.78 24.88 -10.15
C ALA A 261 27.68 26.12 -10.19
N THR A 262 27.46 27.07 -9.26
CA THR A 262 28.25 28.32 -9.19
C THR A 262 29.28 28.26 -8.07
N SER A 263 30.25 29.19 -8.09
CA SER A 263 31.25 29.34 -7.02
C SER A 263 30.66 29.69 -5.65
N ALA A 264 29.45 30.25 -5.60
CA ALA A 264 28.72 30.54 -4.36
C ALA A 264 27.80 29.38 -3.92
N GLY A 265 27.75 28.28 -4.67
CA GLY A 265 26.83 27.16 -4.47
C GLY A 265 25.84 26.98 -5.62
N PRO A 266 24.97 25.96 -5.56
CA PRO A 266 23.96 25.73 -6.58
C PRO A 266 22.98 26.90 -6.64
N ARG A 267 22.70 27.40 -7.84
CA ARG A 267 21.72 28.46 -8.11
C ARG A 267 20.64 27.92 -9.03
N ARG A 268 19.37 28.02 -8.62
CA ARG A 268 18.25 27.60 -9.45
C ARG A 268 18.09 28.50 -10.67
N VAL A 269 17.93 27.89 -11.84
CA VAL A 269 17.76 28.55 -13.14
C VAL A 269 16.45 28.17 -13.84
N GLY A 270 15.81 27.08 -13.38
CA GLY A 270 14.49 26.64 -13.81
C GLY A 270 13.86 25.75 -12.75
N GLY A 271 12.54 25.60 -12.77
CA GLY A 271 11.86 24.64 -11.91
C GLY A 271 10.44 25.04 -11.50
N GLN A 272 9.79 24.08 -10.85
CA GLN A 272 8.52 24.24 -10.16
C GLN A 272 8.68 23.78 -8.70
N ASP A 273 8.19 24.57 -7.74
CA ASP A 273 8.23 24.17 -6.33
C ASP A 273 7.34 22.95 -6.07
N ALA A 274 7.74 22.13 -5.09
CA ALA A 274 6.88 21.07 -4.61
C ALA A 274 5.64 21.69 -3.92
N ALA A 275 4.49 21.09 -4.13
CA ALA A 275 3.27 21.50 -3.46
C ALA A 275 3.25 20.95 -2.02
N PRO A 276 2.70 21.68 -1.04
CA PRO A 276 2.54 21.15 0.30
C PRO A 276 1.57 19.97 0.30
N VAL A 277 1.90 18.93 1.07
CA VAL A 277 1.04 17.75 1.28
C VAL A 277 0.55 17.77 2.72
N ALA A 278 -0.77 17.64 2.91
CA ALA A 278 -1.35 17.55 4.25
C ALA A 278 -1.02 16.19 4.89
N ASP A 279 -0.97 16.16 6.22
CA ASP A 279 -0.88 14.92 6.98
C ASP A 279 -2.04 13.96 6.62
N ILE A 280 -1.78 12.66 6.71
CA ILE A 280 -2.79 11.62 6.56
C ILE A 280 -3.32 11.26 7.94
N ASP A 281 -4.58 11.60 8.20
CA ASP A 281 -5.28 11.18 9.41
C ASP A 281 -5.72 9.71 9.25
N SER A 282 -4.98 8.78 9.85
CA SER A 282 -5.37 7.37 9.88
C SER A 282 -6.45 7.12 10.94
N THR A 283 -7.28 6.11 10.69
CA THR A 283 -8.30 5.66 11.63
C THR A 283 -7.77 4.70 12.70
N LEU A 284 -6.53 4.20 12.52
CA LEU A 284 -5.90 3.24 13.42
C LEU A 284 -5.64 3.85 14.80
N ASP A 285 -5.77 3.04 15.84
CA ASP A 285 -5.46 3.39 17.22
C ASP A 285 -4.18 2.66 17.66
N ILE A 286 -3.13 3.40 18.00
CA ILE A 286 -1.86 2.79 18.41
C ILE A 286 -2.02 1.90 19.64
N GLY A 287 -2.89 2.28 20.59
CA GLY A 287 -3.19 1.48 21.78
C GLY A 287 -3.84 0.16 21.42
N MET A 288 -4.81 0.16 20.52
CA MET A 288 -5.46 -1.07 20.05
C MET A 288 -4.53 -1.94 19.19
N LEU A 289 -3.68 -1.34 18.36
CA LEU A 289 -2.67 -2.09 17.60
C LEU A 289 -1.76 -2.88 18.54
N ARG A 290 -1.19 -2.21 19.56
CA ARG A 290 -0.34 -2.87 20.56
C ARG A 290 -1.08 -3.95 21.35
N ALA A 291 -2.32 -3.67 21.74
CA ALA A 291 -3.15 -4.65 22.44
C ALA A 291 -3.37 -5.89 21.56
N GLY A 292 -3.56 -5.70 20.25
CA GLY A 292 -3.68 -6.78 19.27
C GLY A 292 -2.39 -7.61 19.16
N GLU A 293 -1.25 -6.96 18.96
CA GLU A 293 0.06 -7.63 18.89
C GLU A 293 0.36 -8.44 20.16
N GLN A 294 0.18 -7.83 21.34
CA GLN A 294 0.40 -8.49 22.64
C GLN A 294 -0.57 -9.65 22.86
N ALA A 295 -1.81 -9.53 22.39
CA ALA A 295 -2.77 -10.61 22.46
C ALA A 295 -2.37 -11.82 21.60
N LEU A 296 -1.67 -11.59 20.50
CA LEU A 296 -1.25 -12.63 19.55
C LEU A 296 0.14 -13.19 19.83
N ALA A 297 1.04 -12.43 20.48
CA ALA A 297 2.43 -12.81 20.71
C ALA A 297 2.66 -14.21 21.35
N PRO A 298 1.82 -14.71 22.27
CA PRO A 298 2.00 -16.06 22.82
C PRO A 298 1.67 -17.20 21.86
N LEU A 299 1.07 -16.93 20.70
CA LEU A 299 0.61 -17.96 19.77
C LEU A 299 1.75 -18.35 18.81
N PRO A 300 2.08 -19.65 18.70
CA PRO A 300 3.17 -20.12 17.85
C PRO A 300 2.79 -20.21 16.36
N THR A 301 1.50 -20.31 16.05
CA THR A 301 0.97 -20.41 14.69
C THR A 301 0.48 -19.06 14.17
N PRO A 302 0.38 -18.87 12.84
CA PRO A 302 -0.12 -17.62 12.25
C PRO A 302 -1.46 -17.20 12.85
N ALA A 303 -1.56 -15.98 13.34
CA ALA A 303 -2.76 -15.46 13.97
C ALA A 303 -2.96 -13.97 13.66
N ALA A 304 -4.22 -13.53 13.62
CA ALA A 304 -4.60 -12.17 13.26
C ALA A 304 -5.80 -11.68 14.09
N ILE A 305 -5.84 -10.36 14.33
CA ILE A 305 -6.96 -9.62 14.91
C ILE A 305 -7.26 -8.42 14.01
N VAL A 306 -8.52 -8.27 13.64
CA VAL A 306 -9.03 -7.07 12.96
C VAL A 306 -10.16 -6.48 13.78
N ALA A 307 -10.10 -5.17 14.06
CA ALA A 307 -11.13 -4.44 14.78
C ALA A 307 -11.64 -3.26 13.92
N ILE A 308 -12.96 -3.13 13.84
CA ILE A 308 -13.69 -2.11 13.07
C ILE A 308 -14.65 -1.41 14.02
N GLN A 309 -14.78 -0.09 13.89
CA GLN A 309 -15.80 0.70 14.55
C GLN A 309 -17.12 0.61 13.75
N PRO A 310 -18.18 -0.05 14.26
CA PRO A 310 -19.42 -0.24 13.50
C PRO A 310 -20.12 1.06 13.07
N SER A 311 -20.08 2.10 13.90
CA SER A 311 -20.78 3.37 13.61
C SER A 311 -20.24 4.09 12.37
N THR A 312 -18.93 3.99 12.11
CA THR A 312 -18.21 4.72 11.05
C THR A 312 -17.68 3.82 9.94
N GLY A 313 -17.35 2.56 10.25
CA GLY A 313 -16.60 1.65 9.38
C GLY A 313 -15.08 1.79 9.49
N GLU A 314 -14.60 2.64 10.38
CA GLU A 314 -13.17 2.85 10.58
C GLU A 314 -12.47 1.59 11.10
N LEU A 315 -11.35 1.23 10.48
CA LEU A 315 -10.47 0.20 11.02
C LEU A 315 -9.73 0.79 12.22
N LEU A 316 -9.92 0.18 13.38
CA LEU A 316 -9.29 0.61 14.63
C LEU A 316 -7.96 -0.10 14.86
N ALA A 317 -7.88 -1.38 14.51
CA ALA A 317 -6.67 -2.18 14.63
C ALA A 317 -6.62 -3.29 13.60
N VAL A 318 -5.43 -3.53 13.07
CA VAL A 318 -5.10 -4.67 12.23
C VAL A 318 -3.77 -5.22 12.76
N ALA A 319 -3.81 -6.32 13.48
CA ALA A 319 -2.64 -6.93 14.09
C ALA A 319 -2.50 -8.38 13.63
N GLN A 320 -1.27 -8.84 13.46
CA GLN A 320 -0.95 -10.24 13.22
C GLN A 320 0.41 -10.56 13.86
N ASN A 321 0.69 -11.84 14.14
CA ASN A 321 1.96 -12.22 14.76
C ASN A 321 3.06 -12.50 13.71
N THR A 322 4.30 -12.68 14.17
CA THR A 322 5.46 -12.94 13.30
C THR A 322 5.28 -14.14 12.37
N ALA A 323 4.60 -15.21 12.82
CA ALA A 323 4.30 -16.36 11.98
C ALA A 323 3.34 -16.02 10.84
N ALA A 324 2.40 -15.10 11.07
CA ALA A 324 1.51 -14.56 10.04
C ALA A 324 2.22 -13.57 9.10
N ASP A 325 3.12 -12.74 9.61
CA ASP A 325 3.90 -11.79 8.79
C ASP A 325 4.68 -12.48 7.67
N ALA A 326 5.23 -13.66 7.93
CA ALA A 326 5.91 -14.48 6.94
C ALA A 326 5.01 -14.93 5.76
N GLN A 327 3.68 -14.83 5.91
CA GLN A 327 2.68 -15.19 4.89
C GLN A 327 2.07 -13.97 4.19
N GLY A 328 2.50 -12.75 4.55
CA GLY A 328 1.91 -11.51 4.08
C GLY A 328 0.72 -11.04 4.93
N PRO A 329 -0.17 -10.18 4.40
CA PRO A 329 -1.21 -9.51 5.19
C PRO A 329 -2.46 -10.39 5.41
N ILE A 330 -2.30 -11.56 6.03
CA ILE A 330 -3.41 -12.53 6.20
C ILE A 330 -4.60 -11.94 6.95
N ALA A 331 -4.37 -10.93 7.81
CA ALA A 331 -5.44 -10.20 8.50
C ALA A 331 -6.41 -9.52 7.52
N LEU A 332 -5.92 -9.04 6.38
CA LEU A 332 -6.69 -8.26 5.40
C LEU A 332 -7.10 -9.07 4.16
N THR A 333 -6.29 -10.06 3.75
CA THR A 333 -6.47 -10.77 2.48
C THR A 333 -6.39 -12.29 2.58
N GLY A 334 -6.03 -12.86 3.72
CA GLY A 334 -5.96 -14.30 3.90
C GLY A 334 -7.35 -14.93 3.84
N LEU A 335 -7.54 -15.97 3.04
CA LEU A 335 -8.84 -16.62 2.84
C LEU A 335 -8.86 -18.01 3.46
N TYR A 336 -9.76 -18.21 4.42
CA TYR A 336 -9.91 -19.49 5.13
C TYR A 336 -11.39 -19.83 5.29
N PRO A 337 -11.75 -21.11 5.48
CA PRO A 337 -13.10 -21.48 5.88
C PRO A 337 -13.44 -20.80 7.23
N PRO A 338 -14.55 -20.04 7.32
CA PRO A 338 -14.93 -19.35 8.55
C PRO A 338 -15.43 -20.30 9.66
N GLY A 339 -15.81 -21.53 9.30
CA GLY A 339 -16.40 -22.50 10.21
C GLY A 339 -17.61 -21.92 10.95
N SER A 340 -17.77 -22.30 12.22
CA SER A 340 -18.98 -21.94 12.98
C SER A 340 -19.20 -20.44 13.24
N THR A 341 -18.28 -19.54 12.92
CA THR A 341 -18.60 -18.09 12.93
C THR A 341 -19.57 -17.73 11.81
N PHE A 342 -19.54 -18.44 10.67
CA PHE A 342 -20.47 -18.27 9.55
C PHE A 342 -21.93 -18.60 9.89
N LYS A 343 -22.18 -19.32 10.99
CA LYS A 343 -23.54 -19.58 11.47
C LYS A 343 -24.31 -18.30 11.73
N THR A 344 -23.65 -17.15 11.97
CA THR A 344 -24.30 -15.83 12.03
C THR A 344 -25.02 -15.50 10.71
N VAL A 345 -24.41 -15.82 9.57
CA VAL A 345 -25.00 -15.68 8.23
C VAL A 345 -26.14 -16.69 8.05
N THR A 346 -25.90 -17.96 8.40
CA THR A 346 -26.90 -19.04 8.26
C THR A 346 -28.18 -18.74 9.03
N VAL A 347 -28.08 -18.34 10.31
CA VAL A 347 -29.26 -17.98 11.10
C VAL A 347 -29.91 -16.69 10.60
N SER A 348 -29.14 -15.72 10.10
CA SER A 348 -29.70 -14.51 9.48
C SER A 348 -30.58 -14.87 8.28
N ALA A 349 -30.12 -15.77 7.42
CA ALA A 349 -30.91 -16.25 6.27
C ALA A 349 -32.18 -17.00 6.71
N ALA A 350 -32.06 -17.89 7.71
CA ALA A 350 -33.19 -18.68 8.21
C ALA A 350 -34.27 -17.82 8.90
N LEU A 351 -33.85 -16.81 9.67
CA LEU A 351 -34.74 -15.84 10.30
C LEU A 351 -35.47 -14.98 9.25
N GLN A 352 -34.75 -14.48 8.23
CA GLN A 352 -35.34 -13.71 7.13
C GLN A 352 -36.34 -14.52 6.31
N ALA A 353 -36.06 -15.81 6.10
CA ALA A 353 -36.97 -16.72 5.40
C ALA A 353 -38.21 -17.10 6.24
N GLY A 354 -38.30 -16.66 7.50
CA GLY A 354 -39.38 -17.02 8.41
C GLY A 354 -39.42 -18.50 8.78
N GLN A 355 -38.31 -19.23 8.59
CA GLN A 355 -38.25 -20.66 8.95
C GLN A 355 -38.31 -20.86 10.46
N VAL A 356 -37.71 -19.94 11.22
CA VAL A 356 -37.49 -20.04 12.66
C VAL A 356 -37.51 -18.66 13.31
N THR A 357 -37.65 -18.65 14.63
CA THR A 357 -37.38 -17.53 15.54
C THR A 357 -36.35 -17.99 16.57
N PRO A 358 -35.74 -17.09 17.38
CA PRO A 358 -34.80 -17.50 18.43
C PRO A 358 -35.36 -18.53 19.42
N ASP A 359 -36.67 -18.49 19.70
CA ASP A 359 -37.35 -19.39 20.64
C ASP A 359 -37.88 -20.67 19.97
N THR A 360 -37.75 -20.80 18.65
CA THR A 360 -38.18 -22.02 17.95
C THR A 360 -37.37 -23.21 18.46
N VAL A 361 -38.06 -24.22 18.97
CA VAL A 361 -37.44 -25.47 19.42
C VAL A 361 -36.96 -26.25 18.20
N VAL A 362 -35.67 -26.57 18.18
CA VAL A 362 -34.97 -27.25 17.10
C VAL A 362 -34.25 -28.49 17.65
N ALA A 363 -34.09 -29.50 16.80
CA ALA A 363 -33.29 -30.67 17.14
C ALA A 363 -31.79 -30.35 16.99
N CYS A 364 -31.00 -30.83 17.95
CA CYS A 364 -29.55 -30.78 17.94
C CYS A 364 -28.97 -32.15 18.33
N PRO A 365 -29.20 -33.20 17.51
CA PRO A 365 -28.62 -34.50 17.75
C PRO A 365 -27.10 -34.46 17.54
N GLY A 366 -26.37 -35.38 18.17
CA GLY A 366 -24.91 -35.46 18.04
C GLY A 366 -24.41 -35.72 16.62
N THR A 367 -25.19 -36.43 15.82
CA THR A 367 -24.96 -36.59 14.38
C THR A 367 -26.30 -36.60 13.64
N GLU A 368 -26.30 -36.15 12.38
CA GLU A 368 -27.50 -36.17 11.55
C GLU A 368 -27.15 -36.47 10.09
N ASN A 369 -27.96 -37.28 9.41
CA ASN A 369 -27.90 -37.43 7.96
C ASN A 369 -28.95 -36.53 7.30
N ILE A 370 -28.49 -35.54 6.55
CA ILE A 370 -29.30 -34.53 5.89
C ILE A 370 -29.13 -34.69 4.38
N GLU A 371 -30.18 -35.14 3.71
CA GLU A 371 -30.19 -35.33 2.24
C GLU A 371 -28.99 -36.16 1.72
N GLY A 372 -28.57 -37.19 2.48
CA GLY A 372 -27.46 -38.08 2.12
C GLY A 372 -26.10 -37.65 2.66
N ARG A 373 -25.98 -36.47 3.28
CA ARG A 373 -24.76 -36.00 3.93
C ARG A 373 -24.85 -36.16 5.44
N GLN A 374 -23.97 -36.99 6.01
CA GLN A 374 -23.85 -37.16 7.46
C GLN A 374 -22.97 -36.06 8.07
N ILE A 375 -23.48 -35.27 9.02
CA ILE A 375 -22.72 -34.23 9.72
C ILE A 375 -22.70 -34.48 11.23
N PRO A 376 -21.53 -34.36 11.90
CA PRO A 376 -21.43 -34.42 13.35
C PRO A 376 -21.46 -33.02 13.97
N ASN A 377 -21.90 -32.95 15.23
CA ASN A 377 -21.51 -31.87 16.13
C ASN A 377 -20.07 -32.10 16.61
N ASP A 378 -19.41 -31.04 17.06
CA ASP A 378 -18.09 -31.14 17.73
C ASP A 378 -18.17 -32.16 18.89
N ASP A 379 -17.18 -33.06 18.98
CA ASP A 379 -17.19 -34.21 19.92
C ASP A 379 -18.51 -35.03 19.94
N ASN A 380 -19.33 -34.96 18.89
CA ASN A 380 -20.67 -35.53 18.80
C ASN A 380 -21.62 -35.14 19.95
N PHE A 381 -21.51 -33.94 20.52
CA PHE A 381 -22.40 -33.51 21.61
C PHE A 381 -23.88 -33.51 21.16
N ASP A 382 -24.78 -33.89 22.05
CA ASP A 382 -26.23 -33.95 21.79
C ASP A 382 -26.96 -33.09 22.82
N LEU A 383 -27.81 -32.16 22.36
CA LEU A 383 -28.64 -31.32 23.23
C LEU A 383 -30.12 -31.72 23.21
N GLY A 384 -30.49 -32.73 22.42
CA GLY A 384 -31.87 -33.13 22.18
C GLY A 384 -32.64 -32.04 21.44
N GLN A 385 -33.67 -31.50 22.08
CA GLN A 385 -34.47 -30.40 21.56
C GLN A 385 -34.30 -29.17 22.44
N VAL A 386 -33.80 -28.08 21.85
CA VAL A 386 -33.53 -26.82 22.53
C VAL A 386 -34.01 -25.65 21.68
N PRO A 387 -34.25 -24.47 22.26
CA PRO A 387 -34.45 -23.26 21.47
C PRO A 387 -33.28 -22.98 20.52
N LEU A 388 -33.56 -22.34 19.37
CA LEU A 388 -32.54 -21.97 18.39
C LEU A 388 -31.42 -21.12 19.01
N HIS A 389 -31.75 -20.22 19.93
CA HIS A 389 -30.76 -19.39 20.62
C HIS A 389 -29.69 -20.25 21.35
N THR A 390 -30.12 -21.31 22.05
CA THR A 390 -29.23 -22.26 22.72
C THR A 390 -28.47 -23.14 21.71
N ALA A 391 -29.13 -23.63 20.65
CA ALA A 391 -28.45 -24.41 19.61
C ALA A 391 -27.34 -23.59 18.93
N PHE A 392 -27.58 -22.30 18.67
CA PHE A 392 -26.58 -21.37 18.16
C PHE A 392 -25.46 -21.12 19.17
N ALA A 393 -25.81 -20.85 20.44
CA ALA A 393 -24.84 -20.56 21.51
C ALA A 393 -23.91 -21.74 21.81
N ARG A 394 -24.42 -22.98 21.69
CA ARG A 394 -23.65 -24.23 21.80
C ARG A 394 -23.03 -24.67 20.48
N SER A 395 -23.20 -23.90 19.41
CA SER A 395 -22.60 -24.14 18.10
C SER A 395 -23.02 -25.46 17.43
N CYS A 396 -24.30 -25.83 17.51
CA CYS A 396 -24.82 -27.05 16.89
C CYS A 396 -24.65 -27.05 15.35
N ASN A 397 -23.96 -28.04 14.79
CA ASN A 397 -23.81 -28.22 13.34
C ASN A 397 -25.07 -28.81 12.72
N THR A 398 -25.64 -29.84 13.35
CA THR A 398 -26.82 -30.57 12.83
C THR A 398 -28.02 -29.64 12.62
N THR A 399 -28.33 -28.80 13.61
CA THR A 399 -29.34 -27.74 13.49
C THR A 399 -29.07 -26.81 12.30
N MET A 400 -27.84 -26.34 12.13
CA MET A 400 -27.51 -25.32 11.12
C MET A 400 -27.50 -25.91 9.71
N GLY A 401 -27.01 -27.14 9.54
CA GLY A 401 -27.14 -27.89 8.29
C GLY A 401 -28.60 -28.09 7.89
N ARG A 402 -29.47 -28.38 8.87
CA ARG A 402 -30.92 -28.54 8.63
C ARG A 402 -31.59 -27.23 8.22
N LEU A 403 -31.23 -26.10 8.83
CA LEU A 403 -31.71 -24.78 8.40
C LEU A 403 -31.22 -24.46 6.98
N ALA A 404 -29.95 -24.69 6.71
CA ALA A 404 -29.34 -24.35 5.42
C ALA A 404 -29.91 -25.14 4.25
N VAL A 405 -30.14 -26.45 4.40
CA VAL A 405 -30.70 -27.28 3.33
C VAL A 405 -32.15 -26.89 2.95
N ASN A 406 -32.88 -26.25 3.87
CA ASN A 406 -34.25 -25.79 3.65
C ASN A 406 -34.30 -24.40 2.98
N LEU A 407 -33.16 -23.72 2.85
CA LEU A 407 -33.06 -22.44 2.17
C LEU A 407 -32.85 -22.61 0.65
N PRO A 408 -33.26 -21.63 -0.18
CA PRO A 408 -32.87 -21.56 -1.58
C PRO A 408 -31.33 -21.60 -1.77
N PRO A 409 -30.82 -22.09 -2.92
CA PRO A 409 -29.38 -22.20 -3.20
C PRO A 409 -28.54 -20.93 -2.98
N ASP A 410 -29.11 -19.76 -3.21
CA ASP A 410 -28.45 -18.45 -3.15
C ASP A 410 -28.72 -17.69 -1.84
N ALA A 411 -29.46 -18.28 -0.90
CA ALA A 411 -29.88 -17.59 0.32
C ALA A 411 -28.70 -17.26 1.24
N LEU A 412 -27.71 -18.16 1.35
CA LEU A 412 -26.50 -17.93 2.13
C LEU A 412 -25.62 -16.85 1.48
N THR A 413 -25.50 -16.87 0.15
CA THR A 413 -24.82 -15.81 -0.61
C THR A 413 -25.45 -14.45 -0.34
N LYS A 414 -26.77 -14.34 -0.48
CA LYS A 414 -27.50 -13.07 -0.23
C LYS A 414 -27.33 -12.60 1.20
N ALA A 415 -27.50 -13.47 2.20
CA ALA A 415 -27.34 -13.09 3.61
C ALA A 415 -25.89 -12.67 3.93
N ALA A 416 -24.89 -13.30 3.32
CA ALA A 416 -23.50 -12.91 3.47
C ALA A 416 -23.24 -11.49 2.92
N GLU A 417 -23.79 -11.18 1.74
CA GLU A 417 -23.68 -9.87 1.11
C GLU A 417 -24.31 -8.77 1.98
N GLN A 418 -25.50 -9.01 2.56
CA GLN A 418 -26.15 -8.08 3.49
C GLN A 418 -25.32 -7.81 4.77
N LEU A 419 -24.35 -8.68 5.07
CA LEU A 419 -23.41 -8.57 6.17
C LEU A 419 -22.01 -8.13 5.72
N GLY A 420 -21.82 -7.82 4.44
CA GLY A 420 -20.57 -7.33 3.86
C GLY A 420 -19.58 -8.42 3.44
N LEU A 421 -19.90 -9.70 3.62
CA LEU A 421 -19.02 -10.80 3.22
C LEU A 421 -19.22 -11.13 1.73
N GLY A 422 -18.13 -11.13 0.98
CA GLY A 422 -18.13 -11.28 -0.48
C GLY A 422 -18.25 -9.95 -1.24
N ILE A 423 -18.40 -8.82 -0.53
CA ILE A 423 -18.33 -7.46 -1.09
C ILE A 423 -16.89 -6.99 -0.97
N ASP A 424 -16.29 -6.50 -2.06
CA ASP A 424 -14.92 -5.99 -2.02
C ASP A 424 -14.90 -4.47 -2.13
N TYR A 425 -13.85 -3.87 -1.59
CA TYR A 425 -13.76 -2.42 -1.42
C TYR A 425 -12.48 -1.88 -2.04
N THR A 426 -12.61 -0.75 -2.74
CA THR A 426 -11.46 0.07 -3.11
C THR A 426 -11.40 1.27 -2.18
N ALA A 427 -10.31 1.40 -1.43
CA ALA A 427 -10.08 2.49 -0.48
C ALA A 427 -8.61 2.94 -0.53
N PRO A 428 -8.33 4.24 -0.32
CA PRO A 428 -6.96 4.73 -0.19
C PRO A 428 -6.21 4.04 0.96
N GLY A 429 -4.99 3.62 0.70
CA GLY A 429 -4.10 3.02 1.71
C GLY A 429 -4.54 1.66 2.26
N MET A 430 -5.52 1.00 1.64
CA MET A 430 -6.05 -0.27 2.11
C MET A 430 -6.32 -1.23 0.95
N THR A 431 -5.72 -2.42 1.01
CA THR A 431 -6.04 -3.55 0.12
C THR A 431 -6.63 -4.67 0.96
N THR A 432 -7.87 -5.04 0.67
CA THR A 432 -8.64 -6.01 1.45
C THR A 432 -9.41 -6.95 0.54
N VAL A 433 -9.63 -8.17 1.01
CA VAL A 433 -10.59 -9.12 0.44
C VAL A 433 -11.52 -9.54 1.57
N THR A 434 -12.83 -9.57 1.36
CA THR A 434 -13.75 -10.02 2.43
C THR A 434 -13.90 -11.54 2.47
N GLY A 435 -14.03 -12.18 1.30
CA GLY A 435 -14.27 -13.62 1.20
C GLY A 435 -15.05 -13.99 -0.04
N THR A 436 -15.57 -15.22 -0.08
CA THR A 436 -16.48 -15.66 -1.15
C THR A 436 -17.49 -16.64 -0.58
N VAL A 437 -18.76 -16.42 -0.91
CA VAL A 437 -19.90 -17.29 -0.53
C VAL A 437 -20.60 -17.71 -1.82
N PRO A 438 -20.13 -18.78 -2.49
CA PRO A 438 -20.71 -19.20 -3.77
C PRO A 438 -22.13 -19.75 -3.58
N VAL A 439 -22.89 -19.84 -4.67
CA VAL A 439 -24.20 -20.48 -4.65
C VAL A 439 -24.04 -21.99 -4.39
N ALA A 440 -24.89 -22.54 -3.53
CA ALA A 440 -24.91 -23.95 -3.19
C ALA A 440 -26.03 -24.72 -3.90
N ASP A 441 -25.73 -25.21 -5.10
CA ASP A 441 -26.72 -25.89 -5.96
C ASP A 441 -27.14 -27.28 -5.50
N THR A 442 -26.36 -27.92 -4.62
CA THR A 442 -26.68 -29.26 -4.08
C THR A 442 -27.08 -29.18 -2.61
N ALA A 443 -27.91 -30.12 -2.17
CA ALA A 443 -28.30 -30.21 -0.76
C ALA A 443 -27.09 -30.46 0.15
N ALA A 444 -26.17 -31.34 -0.25
CA ALA A 444 -24.95 -31.61 0.50
C ALA A 444 -24.06 -30.37 0.63
N LEU A 445 -23.89 -29.59 -0.44
CA LEU A 445 -23.12 -28.35 -0.38
C LEU A 445 -23.81 -27.32 0.52
N ARG A 446 -25.14 -27.17 0.46
CA ARG A 446 -25.88 -26.28 1.38
C ARG A 446 -25.68 -26.65 2.85
N VAL A 447 -25.63 -27.94 3.17
CA VAL A 447 -25.37 -28.42 4.53
C VAL A 447 -23.97 -28.01 5.00
N GLU A 448 -22.94 -28.21 4.17
CA GLU A 448 -21.57 -27.79 4.48
C GLU A 448 -21.44 -26.27 4.64
N GLU A 449 -21.95 -25.52 3.66
CA GLU A 449 -21.86 -24.06 3.69
C GLU A 449 -22.64 -23.49 4.87
N GLY A 450 -23.75 -24.12 5.26
CA GLY A 450 -24.54 -23.75 6.43
C GLY A 450 -23.78 -23.77 7.76
N ILE A 451 -22.70 -24.54 7.86
CA ILE A 451 -21.82 -24.59 9.04
C ILE A 451 -20.49 -23.86 8.80
N GLY A 452 -20.35 -23.16 7.67
CA GLY A 452 -19.12 -22.45 7.28
C GLY A 452 -18.01 -23.38 6.79
N GLN A 453 -18.38 -24.60 6.39
CA GLN A 453 -17.50 -25.57 5.74
C GLN A 453 -17.88 -25.70 4.24
N GLY A 454 -17.08 -26.42 3.44
CA GLY A 454 -17.30 -26.52 2.00
C GLY A 454 -16.54 -25.46 1.21
N ARG A 455 -17.23 -24.59 0.46
CA ARG A 455 -16.60 -23.63 -0.48
C ARG A 455 -16.57 -22.19 0.01
N VAL A 456 -17.18 -21.92 1.16
CA VAL A 456 -17.17 -20.59 1.76
C VAL A 456 -15.76 -20.27 2.26
N THR A 457 -15.28 -19.08 1.91
CA THR A 457 -14.04 -18.52 2.45
C THR A 457 -14.29 -17.13 3.00
N ALA A 458 -13.53 -16.75 4.02
CA ALA A 458 -13.56 -15.43 4.60
C ALA A 458 -12.15 -15.03 5.07
N SER A 459 -11.87 -13.73 5.03
CA SER A 459 -10.72 -13.17 5.72
C SER A 459 -11.06 -12.73 7.14
N PRO A 460 -10.06 -12.55 8.02
CA PRO A 460 -10.28 -11.92 9.31
C PRO A 460 -10.95 -10.54 9.18
N PHE A 461 -10.53 -9.74 8.20
CA PHE A 461 -11.21 -8.50 7.85
C PHE A 461 -12.69 -8.71 7.48
N GLY A 462 -13.00 -9.67 6.60
CA GLY A 462 -14.38 -9.96 6.19
C GLY A 462 -15.27 -10.42 7.36
N MET A 463 -14.74 -11.25 8.26
CA MET A 463 -15.47 -11.67 9.46
C MET A 463 -15.62 -10.54 10.49
N ALA A 464 -14.67 -9.62 10.60
CA ALA A 464 -14.82 -8.41 11.41
C ALA A 464 -15.90 -7.50 10.82
N LEU A 465 -15.98 -7.41 9.48
CA LEU A 465 -17.02 -6.66 8.78
C LEU A 465 -18.41 -7.28 9.00
N VAL A 466 -18.54 -8.62 9.01
CA VAL A 466 -19.79 -9.31 9.40
C VAL A 466 -20.24 -8.90 10.81
N ALA A 467 -19.32 -8.90 11.77
CA ALA A 467 -19.63 -8.46 13.14
C ALA A 467 -20.01 -6.97 13.18
N ALA A 468 -19.33 -6.11 12.42
CA ALA A 468 -19.64 -4.69 12.33
C ALA A 468 -21.02 -4.44 11.71
N SER A 469 -21.37 -5.19 10.66
CA SER A 469 -22.68 -5.15 10.01
C SER A 469 -23.81 -5.57 10.95
N LEU A 470 -23.60 -6.61 11.77
CA LEU A 470 -24.57 -7.02 12.80
C LEU A 470 -24.73 -5.97 13.90
N ALA A 471 -23.63 -5.34 14.33
CA ALA A 471 -23.66 -4.28 15.33
C ALA A 471 -24.43 -3.05 14.82
N ARG A 472 -24.17 -2.63 13.58
CA ARG A 472 -24.77 -1.45 12.94
C ARG A 472 -26.17 -1.69 12.36
N GLY A 473 -26.49 -2.93 11.99
CA GLY A 473 -27.70 -3.29 11.23
C GLY A 473 -27.60 -3.05 9.71
N SER A 474 -26.43 -2.61 9.22
CA SER A 474 -26.13 -2.41 7.80
C SER A 474 -24.62 -2.49 7.60
N VAL A 475 -24.15 -2.73 6.38
CA VAL A 475 -22.71 -2.83 6.10
C VAL A 475 -22.04 -1.45 6.24
N PRO A 476 -21.10 -1.25 7.18
CA PRO A 476 -20.31 -0.02 7.21
C PRO A 476 -19.32 0.01 6.05
N ALA A 477 -19.02 1.21 5.54
CA ALA A 477 -18.00 1.40 4.52
C ALA A 477 -16.62 1.42 5.21
N PRO A 478 -15.75 0.42 4.99
CA PRO A 478 -14.48 0.29 5.68
C PRO A 478 -13.53 1.42 5.30
N ALA A 479 -12.82 2.00 6.26
CA ALA A 479 -11.89 3.12 6.04
C ALA A 479 -10.63 2.97 6.90
N ILE A 480 -9.46 3.26 6.34
CA ILE A 480 -8.21 3.42 7.09
C ILE A 480 -7.70 4.87 7.14
N VAL A 481 -8.25 5.73 6.27
CA VAL A 481 -8.00 7.18 6.24
C VAL A 481 -9.31 7.87 6.59
N ALA A 482 -9.27 8.76 7.57
CA ALA A 482 -10.44 9.48 8.06
C ALA A 482 -11.09 10.28 6.92
N GLY A 483 -12.41 10.13 6.76
CA GLY A 483 -13.16 10.83 5.70
C GLY A 483 -13.02 10.24 4.28
N GLU A 484 -12.23 9.19 4.10
CA GLU A 484 -12.02 8.53 2.80
C GLU A 484 -12.49 7.05 2.84
N PRO A 485 -13.81 6.80 3.00
CA PRO A 485 -14.33 5.44 3.10
C PRO A 485 -14.22 4.67 1.79
N GLY A 486 -14.07 3.36 1.92
CA GLY A 486 -13.99 2.44 0.80
C GLY A 486 -15.27 2.42 -0.03
N LYS A 487 -15.08 2.43 -1.35
CA LYS A 487 -16.17 2.25 -2.31
C LYS A 487 -16.39 0.75 -2.53
N PRO A 488 -17.60 0.23 -2.27
CA PRO A 488 -17.90 -1.17 -2.54
C PRO A 488 -18.01 -1.44 -4.05
N ASP A 489 -17.65 -2.64 -4.47
CA ASP A 489 -17.83 -3.14 -5.84
C ASP A 489 -19.33 -3.30 -6.19
N ARG A 490 -20.16 -3.60 -5.19
CA ARG A 490 -21.63 -3.65 -5.29
C ARG A 490 -22.31 -3.29 -3.97
N THR A 491 -23.54 -2.79 -4.05
CA THR A 491 -24.33 -2.40 -2.86
C THR A 491 -25.33 -3.49 -2.51
N PRO A 492 -25.19 -4.17 -1.36
CA PRO A 492 -26.17 -5.16 -0.91
C PRO A 492 -27.40 -4.47 -0.31
N GLU A 493 -28.53 -5.18 -0.31
CA GLU A 493 -29.70 -4.79 0.49
C GLU A 493 -29.34 -4.82 1.98
N PRO A 494 -29.89 -3.94 2.84
CA PRO A 494 -29.64 -4.01 4.27
C PRO A 494 -30.31 -5.24 4.90
N LEU A 495 -29.69 -5.78 5.95
CA LEU A 495 -30.33 -6.78 6.80
C LEU A 495 -31.50 -6.16 7.55
N ALA A 496 -32.60 -6.89 7.70
CA ALA A 496 -33.73 -6.42 8.52
C ALA A 496 -33.28 -6.17 9.98
N PRO A 497 -33.57 -5.01 10.59
CA PRO A 497 -33.11 -4.68 11.94
C PRO A 497 -33.51 -5.70 13.01
N THR A 498 -34.71 -6.27 12.88
CA THR A 498 -35.20 -7.32 13.80
C THR A 498 -34.32 -8.57 13.76
N VAL A 499 -33.80 -8.94 12.58
CA VAL A 499 -32.91 -10.10 12.42
C VAL A 499 -31.57 -9.82 13.08
N ALA A 500 -30.99 -8.63 12.87
CA ALA A 500 -29.74 -8.25 13.52
C ALA A 500 -29.84 -8.31 15.06
N GLU A 501 -30.93 -7.82 15.66
CA GLU A 501 -31.15 -7.90 17.12
C GLU A 501 -31.31 -9.34 17.62
N GLN A 502 -32.02 -10.18 16.86
CA GLN A 502 -32.18 -11.60 17.19
C GLN A 502 -30.84 -12.32 17.16
N VAL A 503 -30.00 -12.08 16.14
CA VAL A 503 -28.65 -12.66 16.07
C VAL A 503 -27.76 -12.17 17.20
N LYS A 504 -27.79 -10.87 17.51
CA LYS A 504 -27.04 -10.32 18.66
C LYS A 504 -27.46 -10.93 19.99
N THR A 505 -28.74 -11.24 20.18
CA THR A 505 -29.25 -11.95 21.37
C THR A 505 -28.63 -13.34 21.49
N MET A 506 -28.56 -14.10 20.41
CA MET A 506 -27.94 -15.44 20.40
C MET A 506 -26.40 -15.37 20.56
N MET A 507 -25.77 -14.32 20.01
CA MET A 507 -24.35 -14.04 20.26
C MET A 507 -24.06 -13.68 21.72
N ARG A 508 -25.01 -13.05 22.43
CA ARG A 508 -24.88 -12.82 23.88
C ARG A 508 -24.84 -14.12 24.65
N GLU A 509 -25.76 -15.05 24.35
CA GLU A 509 -25.83 -16.34 25.02
C GLU A 509 -24.58 -17.19 24.75
N THR A 510 -23.96 -17.05 23.59
CA THR A 510 -22.67 -17.70 23.30
C THR A 510 -21.62 -17.36 24.37
N VAL A 511 -21.64 -16.13 24.88
CA VAL A 511 -20.71 -15.62 25.90
C VAL A 511 -21.18 -15.94 27.32
N THR A 512 -22.48 -15.91 27.62
CA THR A 512 -22.98 -16.14 28.98
C THR A 512 -23.07 -17.62 29.32
N ASP A 513 -23.53 -18.44 28.39
CA ASP A 513 -23.88 -19.84 28.64
C ASP A 513 -23.41 -20.79 27.52
N GLY A 514 -22.74 -20.29 26.48
CA GLY A 514 -22.35 -21.06 25.30
C GLY A 514 -20.87 -21.45 25.25
N THR A 515 -20.31 -21.40 24.05
CA THR A 515 -18.92 -21.81 23.76
C THR A 515 -17.86 -20.77 24.14
N ALA A 516 -18.24 -19.54 24.50
CA ALA A 516 -17.33 -18.44 24.83
C ALA A 516 -17.41 -17.98 26.31
N THR A 517 -17.84 -18.86 27.21
CA THR A 517 -18.01 -18.56 28.66
C THR A 517 -16.72 -18.12 29.36
N ALA A 518 -15.55 -18.43 28.80
CA ALA A 518 -14.27 -17.90 29.27
C ALA A 518 -14.14 -16.36 29.17
N LEU A 519 -15.07 -15.69 28.48
CA LEU A 519 -15.12 -14.23 28.30
C LEU A 519 -16.32 -13.58 29.00
N GLN A 520 -17.04 -14.31 29.86
CA GLN A 520 -18.21 -13.78 30.59
C GLN A 520 -17.88 -12.61 31.51
N ASP A 521 -16.60 -12.46 31.89
CA ASP A 521 -16.09 -11.35 32.71
C ASP A 521 -16.07 -10.02 31.95
N ILE A 522 -16.19 -10.04 30.61
CA ILE A 522 -16.17 -8.85 29.76
C ILE A 522 -17.60 -8.31 29.61
N PRO A 523 -17.94 -7.14 30.18
CA PRO A 523 -19.30 -6.61 30.15
C PRO A 523 -19.76 -6.30 28.73
N GLY A 524 -21.01 -6.64 28.42
CA GLY A 524 -21.64 -6.33 27.13
C GLY A 524 -21.08 -7.08 25.92
N LEU A 525 -20.11 -7.99 26.09
CA LEU A 525 -19.56 -8.76 25.00
C LEU A 525 -20.63 -9.68 24.37
N LEU A 526 -20.69 -9.63 23.04
CA LEU A 526 -21.38 -10.57 22.17
C LEU A 526 -20.32 -11.32 21.37
N GLY A 527 -20.56 -12.58 21.02
CA GLY A 527 -19.64 -13.25 20.11
C GLY A 527 -20.13 -14.57 19.55
N LYS A 528 -19.32 -15.13 18.65
CA LYS A 528 -19.48 -16.48 18.12
C LYS A 528 -18.12 -17.13 17.92
N THR A 529 -17.97 -18.36 18.42
CA THR A 529 -16.78 -19.19 18.18
C THR A 529 -16.87 -19.92 16.83
N GLY A 530 -15.72 -20.22 16.24
CA GLY A 530 -15.60 -21.06 15.06
C GLY A 530 -14.44 -22.03 15.16
N THR A 531 -14.70 -23.30 14.86
CA THR A 531 -13.67 -24.27 14.52
C THR A 531 -13.91 -24.62 13.05
N ALA A 532 -12.86 -24.64 12.24
CA ALA A 532 -12.92 -24.99 10.83
C ALA A 532 -11.87 -26.05 10.52
N GLU A 533 -12.32 -27.25 10.18
CA GLU A 533 -11.47 -28.43 9.96
C GLU A 533 -10.75 -28.33 8.61
N TYR A 534 -9.53 -28.87 8.55
CA TYR A 534 -8.86 -29.17 7.29
C TYR A 534 -9.52 -30.40 6.65
N ILE A 535 -9.26 -30.61 5.35
CA ILE A 535 -9.75 -31.79 4.63
C ILE A 535 -9.26 -33.12 5.26
N ASP A 536 -8.20 -33.08 6.08
CA ASP A 536 -7.62 -34.23 6.76
C ASP A 536 -8.29 -34.59 8.10
N ASP A 537 -9.25 -33.80 8.59
CA ASP A 537 -9.97 -33.96 9.86
C ASP A 537 -9.05 -34.05 11.12
N THR A 538 -7.78 -33.67 11.01
CA THR A 538 -6.80 -33.72 12.12
C THR A 538 -6.28 -32.36 12.54
N HIS A 539 -6.37 -31.37 11.64
CA HIS A 539 -6.03 -29.99 11.90
C HIS A 539 -7.29 -29.12 11.81
N ALA A 540 -7.30 -28.00 12.54
CA ALA A 540 -8.41 -27.06 12.46
C ALA A 540 -7.98 -25.62 12.76
N HIS A 541 -8.55 -24.65 12.05
CA HIS A 541 -8.43 -23.24 12.37
C HIS A 541 -9.34 -22.84 13.53
N GLY A 542 -8.88 -21.88 14.34
CA GLY A 542 -9.64 -21.29 15.43
C GLY A 542 -10.11 -19.89 15.09
N TRP A 543 -11.40 -19.63 15.31
CA TRP A 543 -12.04 -18.34 15.05
C TRP A 543 -12.83 -17.84 16.25
N PHE A 544 -12.85 -16.52 16.42
CA PHE A 544 -13.83 -15.84 17.26
C PHE A 544 -14.20 -14.50 16.64
N VAL A 545 -15.50 -14.24 16.47
CA VAL A 545 -16.02 -12.92 16.08
C VAL A 545 -16.78 -12.33 17.25
N GLY A 546 -16.65 -11.03 17.47
CA GLY A 546 -17.24 -10.38 18.62
C GLY A 546 -17.64 -8.93 18.41
N ILE A 547 -18.53 -8.46 19.28
CA ILE A 547 -19.02 -7.08 19.35
C ILE A 547 -18.96 -6.65 20.81
N ARG A 548 -18.31 -5.52 21.10
CA ARG A 548 -18.29 -4.87 22.42
C ARG A 548 -18.49 -3.37 22.26
N GLY A 549 -19.71 -2.91 22.51
CA GLY A 549 -20.08 -1.51 22.24
C GLY A 549 -19.89 -1.18 20.76
N ASP A 550 -19.12 -0.13 20.46
CA ASP A 550 -18.80 0.31 19.11
C ASP A 550 -17.46 -0.25 18.61
N VAL A 551 -17.12 -1.47 19.02
CA VAL A 551 -15.97 -2.23 18.51
C VAL A 551 -16.46 -3.61 18.07
N ALA A 552 -16.40 -3.88 16.78
CA ALA A 552 -16.60 -5.21 16.20
C ALA A 552 -15.25 -5.77 15.76
N PHE A 553 -15.02 -7.06 15.96
CA PHE A 553 -13.71 -7.65 15.68
C PHE A 553 -13.80 -9.12 15.28
N ALA A 554 -12.74 -9.59 14.64
CA ALA A 554 -12.49 -11.00 14.39
C ALA A 554 -11.08 -11.37 14.82
N VAL A 555 -10.96 -12.57 15.39
CA VAL A 555 -9.71 -13.23 15.75
C VAL A 555 -9.62 -14.53 14.97
N PHE A 556 -8.50 -14.71 14.29
CA PHE A 556 -8.16 -15.92 13.55
C PHE A 556 -6.85 -16.50 14.08
N VAL A 557 -6.81 -17.81 14.24
CA VAL A 557 -5.60 -18.57 14.59
C VAL A 557 -5.53 -19.77 13.66
N SER A 558 -4.51 -19.80 12.81
CA SER A 558 -4.25 -20.93 11.93
C SER A 558 -3.83 -22.15 12.73
N ASP A 559 -4.28 -23.33 12.30
CA ASP A 559 -3.94 -24.61 12.92
C ASP A 559 -4.00 -24.61 14.46
N ALA A 560 -5.10 -24.09 15.00
CA ALA A 560 -5.33 -23.94 16.43
C ALA A 560 -5.87 -25.21 17.10
N GLY A 561 -6.32 -26.18 16.30
CA GLY A 561 -7.07 -27.37 16.72
C GLY A 561 -8.49 -27.09 17.20
N SER A 562 -8.76 -25.90 17.75
CA SER A 562 -10.10 -25.46 18.16
C SER A 562 -10.20 -23.93 18.26
N SER A 563 -11.42 -23.42 18.45
CA SER A 563 -11.66 -21.99 18.71
C SER A 563 -11.06 -21.44 20.02
N GLY A 564 -10.60 -22.29 20.95
CA GLY A 564 -10.19 -21.87 22.29
C GLY A 564 -9.05 -20.85 22.31
N LEU A 565 -8.05 -20.99 21.41
CA LEU A 565 -6.95 -20.03 21.31
C LEU A 565 -7.39 -18.67 20.79
N ALA A 566 -8.34 -18.65 19.84
CA ALA A 566 -8.92 -17.40 19.33
C ALA A 566 -9.74 -16.67 20.40
N VAL A 567 -10.53 -17.42 21.20
CA VAL A 567 -11.26 -16.88 22.36
C VAL A 567 -10.28 -16.31 23.41
N ALA A 568 -9.21 -17.02 23.73
CA ALA A 568 -8.21 -16.54 24.68
C ALA A 568 -7.48 -15.27 24.20
N ALA A 569 -7.13 -15.21 22.90
CA ALA A 569 -6.54 -14.02 22.29
C ALA A 569 -7.52 -12.83 22.29
N ALA A 570 -8.79 -13.04 21.93
CA ALA A 570 -9.83 -12.02 22.05
C ALA A 570 -9.95 -11.48 23.49
N GLY A 571 -9.90 -12.37 24.48
CA GLY A 571 -9.91 -11.97 25.88
C GLY A 571 -8.69 -11.14 26.31
N ARG A 572 -7.49 -11.46 25.82
CA ARG A 572 -6.28 -10.64 26.08
C ARG A 572 -6.42 -9.25 25.44
N PHE A 573 -6.86 -9.21 24.18
CA PHE A 573 -7.07 -7.96 23.44
C PHE A 573 -8.05 -7.05 24.18
N LEU A 574 -9.27 -7.54 24.45
CA LEU A 574 -10.33 -6.74 25.04
C LEU A 574 -10.02 -6.27 26.47
N ARG A 575 -9.32 -7.06 27.27
CA ARG A 575 -8.95 -6.67 28.65
C ARG A 575 -7.83 -5.63 28.70
N ALA A 576 -7.09 -5.44 27.60
CA ALA A 576 -6.09 -4.38 27.47
C ALA A 576 -6.71 -3.04 26.99
N LEU A 577 -7.93 -3.07 26.48
CA LEU A 577 -8.65 -1.87 26.06
C LEU A 577 -9.27 -1.16 27.29
N PRO A 578 -9.37 0.19 27.25
CA PRO A 578 -9.97 0.98 28.32
C PRO A 578 -11.48 0.72 28.53
#